data_AF-A0A2D9T520-F1
#
_entry.id   AF-A0A2D9T520-F1
#
_cell.length_a   1.000
_cell.length_b   1.000
_cell.length_c   1.000
_cell.angle_alpha   90.00
_cell.angle_beta   90.00
_cell.angle_gamma   90.00
#
_symmetry.space_group_name_H-M   'P 1'
#
loop_
_entity.id
_entity.type
_entity.pdbx_description
1 polymer ?
#
loop_
_entity_poly.entity_id
_entity_poly.type
_entity_poly.pdbx_seq_one_letter_code
_entity_poly.pdbx_strand_id
1 'polypeptide(L)'
;MGELLLRLRAITDAGRLQRALKMLKADRYQLFMDVTDEHLVGIVKSQTGASSFYSTRLHASGDYGCCRHDLETCMGLQGRICKHLLVLALGAVQAGEIDVATLDSWLAKAARKRPSDERQEASDTILRYRSAEAGELDWRPTETTPEDFYAY
;
A
#
# COMPACT_ATOMS: atom_id res chain seq x y z
N MET A 1 2.12 4.06 -15.63
CA MET A 1 2.99 4.37 -14.48
C MET A 1 3.52 5.82 -14.48
N GLY A 2 4.20 6.29 -15.54
CA GLY A 2 4.79 7.65 -15.54
C GLY A 2 3.83 8.80 -15.22
N GLU A 3 2.64 8.84 -15.83
CA GLU A 3 1.63 9.87 -15.53
C GLU A 3 1.13 9.81 -14.08
N LEU A 4 0.88 8.60 -13.57
CA LEU A 4 0.48 8.39 -12.17
C LEU A 4 1.50 8.99 -11.20
N LEU A 5 2.79 8.78 -11.45
CA LEU A 5 3.85 9.31 -10.59
C LEU A 5 3.90 10.83 -10.60
N LEU A 6 3.67 11.47 -11.76
CA LEU A 6 3.58 12.93 -11.84
C LEU A 6 2.39 13.45 -11.02
N ARG A 7 1.23 12.80 -11.11
CA ARG A 7 0.06 13.16 -10.31
C ARG A 7 0.31 12.93 -8.82
N LEU A 8 0.93 11.82 -8.45
CA LEU A 8 1.26 11.51 -7.06
C LEU A 8 2.19 12.54 -6.43
N ARG A 9 3.11 13.15 -7.18
CA ARG A 9 3.93 14.26 -6.68
C ARG A 9 3.11 15.51 -6.34
N ALA A 10 1.95 15.70 -6.96
CA ALA A 10 1.06 16.83 -6.69
C ALA A 10 0.12 16.55 -5.52
N ILE A 11 -0.38 15.32 -5.38
CA ILE A 11 -1.37 14.97 -4.34
C ILE A 11 -0.75 14.38 -3.08
N THR A 12 0.50 13.92 -3.14
CA THR A 12 1.29 13.51 -1.98
C THR A 12 2.55 14.37 -1.87
N ASP A 13 3.12 14.45 -0.67
CA ASP A 13 4.42 15.08 -0.50
C ASP A 13 5.51 14.30 -1.26
N ALA A 14 6.32 15.02 -2.06
CA ALA A 14 7.36 14.43 -2.92
C ALA A 14 8.34 13.54 -2.15
N GLY A 15 8.64 13.88 -0.89
CA GLY A 15 9.50 13.08 -0.02
C GLY A 15 8.93 11.70 0.31
N ARG A 16 7.60 11.55 0.40
CA ARG A 16 6.94 10.26 0.64
C ARG A 16 6.97 9.37 -0.58
N LEU A 17 6.68 9.93 -1.75
CA LEU A 17 6.76 9.18 -3.00
C LEU A 17 8.20 8.70 -3.26
N GLN A 18 9.19 9.57 -3.06
CA GLN A 18 10.59 9.19 -3.20
C GLN A 18 10.99 8.07 -2.24
N ARG A 19 10.48 8.08 -0.99
CA ARG A 19 10.72 6.99 -0.03
C ARG A 19 10.05 5.69 -0.46
N ALA A 20 8.84 5.73 -1.01
CA ALA A 20 8.15 4.55 -1.53
C ALA A 20 8.89 3.94 -2.72
N LEU A 21 9.30 4.77 -3.69
CA LEU A 21 10.13 4.33 -4.82
C LEU A 21 11.49 3.81 -4.36
N LYS A 22 12.14 4.46 -3.38
CA LYS A 22 13.38 3.96 -2.80
C LYS A 22 13.19 2.58 -2.18
N MET A 23 12.08 2.34 -1.49
CA MET A 23 11.76 1.03 -0.93
C MET A 23 11.61 0.00 -2.06
N LEU A 24 10.75 0.26 -3.05
CA LEU A 24 10.51 -0.64 -4.18
C LEU A 24 11.77 -0.94 -5.02
N LYS A 25 12.71 0.01 -5.12
CA LYS A 25 13.99 -0.18 -5.82
C LYS A 25 15.07 -0.88 -4.98
N ALA A 26 14.89 -0.97 -3.67
CA ALA A 26 15.92 -1.50 -2.79
C ALA A 26 15.86 -3.02 -2.66
N ASP A 27 14.67 -3.61 -2.78
CA ASP A 27 14.47 -5.05 -2.60
C ASP A 27 13.20 -5.53 -3.30
N ARG A 28 13.13 -6.84 -3.49
CA ARG A 28 11.95 -7.57 -3.94
C ARG A 28 10.88 -7.54 -2.85
N TYR A 29 9.64 -7.27 -3.25
CA TYR A 29 8.50 -7.26 -2.34
C TYR A 29 7.57 -8.43 -2.61
N GLN A 30 7.16 -9.09 -1.52
CA GLN A 30 6.02 -9.98 -1.50
C GLN A 30 4.83 -9.23 -0.91
N LEU A 31 4.00 -8.67 -1.79
CA LEU A 31 2.84 -7.89 -1.43
C LEU A 31 1.63 -8.81 -1.36
N PHE A 32 1.16 -9.13 -0.16
CA PHE A 32 -0.14 -9.77 0.01
C PHE A 32 -1.18 -8.69 -0.20
N MET A 33 -1.91 -8.75 -1.30
CA MET A 33 -2.90 -7.74 -1.65
C MET A 33 -4.22 -8.37 -2.06
N ASP A 34 -5.27 -7.58 -1.92
CA ASP A 34 -6.63 -7.88 -2.32
C ASP A 34 -7.17 -6.62 -2.99
N VAL A 35 -7.51 -6.75 -4.27
CA VAL A 35 -8.04 -5.66 -5.09
C VAL A 35 -9.45 -6.05 -5.52
N THR A 36 -10.39 -5.17 -5.25
CA THR A 36 -11.79 -5.27 -5.68
C THR A 36 -12.19 -3.96 -6.34
N ASP A 37 -13.44 -3.85 -6.81
CA ASP A 37 -13.97 -2.57 -7.31
C ASP A 37 -14.14 -1.52 -6.20
N GLU A 38 -14.08 -1.94 -4.92
CA GLU A 38 -14.32 -1.08 -3.76
C GLU A 38 -13.04 -0.72 -3.01
N HIS A 39 -12.03 -1.60 -2.99
CA HIS A 39 -10.82 -1.35 -2.22
C HIS A 39 -9.57 -1.99 -2.80
N LEU A 40 -8.44 -1.40 -2.41
CA LEU A 40 -7.11 -1.97 -2.44
C LEU A 40 -6.69 -2.12 -0.98
N VAL A 41 -6.46 -3.34 -0.52
CA VAL A 41 -5.94 -3.63 0.82
C VAL A 41 -4.77 -4.58 0.74
N GLY A 42 -3.81 -4.46 1.66
CA GLY A 42 -2.69 -5.38 1.66
C GLY A 42 -1.68 -5.19 2.78
N ILE A 43 -0.71 -6.09 2.78
CA ILE A 43 0.40 -6.14 3.72
C ILE A 43 1.68 -5.69 3.04
N VAL A 44 2.37 -4.76 3.69
CA VAL A 44 3.69 -4.27 3.28
C VAL A 44 4.70 -4.57 4.38
N LYS A 45 5.67 -5.44 4.11
CA LYS A 45 6.75 -5.77 5.06
C LYS A 45 7.73 -4.59 5.21
N SER A 46 8.21 -4.38 6.44
CA SER A 46 9.29 -3.43 6.74
C SER A 46 10.64 -3.98 6.28
N GLN A 47 11.50 -3.10 5.74
CA GLN A 47 12.87 -3.45 5.35
C GLN A 47 13.88 -3.41 6.51
N THR A 48 13.53 -2.77 7.64
CA THR A 48 14.53 -2.30 8.63
C THR A 48 14.46 -2.98 10.00
N GLY A 49 13.56 -3.94 10.24
CA GLY A 49 13.53 -4.60 11.55
C GLY A 49 12.48 -5.70 11.74
N ALA A 50 12.88 -6.69 12.54
CA ALA A 50 12.15 -7.82 13.14
C ALA A 50 10.66 -7.89 12.82
N SER A 51 10.29 -8.78 11.89
CA SER A 51 8.92 -9.24 11.59
C SER A 51 7.83 -8.16 11.56
N SER A 52 8.20 -6.91 11.29
CA SER A 52 7.28 -5.78 11.34
C SER A 52 6.67 -5.59 9.96
N PHE A 53 5.37 -5.72 9.87
CA PHE A 53 4.61 -5.45 8.65
C PHE A 53 3.52 -4.43 8.95
N TYR A 54 3.02 -3.83 7.88
CA TYR A 54 1.96 -2.84 7.92
C TYR A 54 0.75 -3.37 7.14
N SER A 55 -0.43 -3.24 7.73
CA SER A 55 -1.69 -3.34 6.99
C SER A 55 -2.04 -1.96 6.45
N THR A 56 -2.37 -1.86 5.17
CA THR A 56 -2.73 -0.59 4.54
C THR A 56 -3.85 -0.78 3.53
N ARG A 57 -4.73 0.22 3.45
CA ARG A 57 -5.96 0.18 2.66
C ARG A 57 -6.23 1.53 2.00
N LEU A 58 -6.84 1.46 0.82
CA LEU A 58 -7.44 2.56 0.08
C LEU A 58 -8.78 2.10 -0.48
N HIS A 59 -9.84 2.82 -0.15
CA HIS A 59 -11.18 2.59 -0.67
C HIS A 59 -11.46 3.48 -1.89
N ALA A 60 -12.39 3.08 -2.76
CA ALA A 60 -12.81 3.82 -3.95
C ALA A 60 -13.43 5.19 -3.65
N SER A 61 -13.94 5.38 -2.42
CA SER A 61 -14.41 6.66 -1.88
C SER A 61 -13.26 7.61 -1.49
N GLY A 62 -12.02 7.13 -1.50
CA GLY A 62 -10.85 7.81 -0.98
C GLY A 62 -10.64 7.68 0.53
N ASP A 63 -11.43 6.87 1.25
CA ASP A 63 -11.09 6.53 2.64
C ASP A 63 -9.83 5.65 2.66
N TYR A 64 -8.94 5.86 3.62
CA TYR A 64 -7.66 5.15 3.66
C TYR A 64 -7.12 5.03 5.08
N GLY A 65 -6.35 3.96 5.29
CA GLY A 65 -5.78 3.59 6.57
C GLY A 65 -4.42 2.92 6.44
N CYS A 66 -3.64 2.99 7.52
CA CYS A 66 -2.44 2.20 7.67
C CYS A 66 -2.09 2.03 9.14
N CYS A 67 -1.86 0.79 9.57
CA CYS A 67 -1.40 0.46 10.90
C CYS A 67 -0.29 -0.60 10.86
N ARG A 68 0.41 -0.73 11.97
CA ARG A 68 1.35 -1.82 12.22
C ARG A 68 0.61 -3.13 12.53
N HIS A 69 1.35 -4.23 12.57
CA HIS A 69 0.87 -5.57 12.95
C HIS A 69 0.20 -5.66 14.34
N ASP A 70 0.40 -4.68 15.21
CA ASP A 70 -0.19 -4.53 16.56
C ASP A 70 -1.35 -3.51 16.59
N LEU A 71 -1.85 -3.12 15.42
CA LEU A 71 -2.92 -2.13 15.22
C LEU A 71 -2.56 -0.69 15.64
N GLU A 72 -1.31 -0.41 16.00
CA GLU A 72 -0.87 0.97 16.19
C GLU A 72 -0.86 1.72 14.85
N THR A 73 -1.43 2.92 14.86
CA THR A 73 -1.48 3.80 13.68
C THR A 73 -0.10 4.04 13.10
N CYS A 74 0.02 3.94 11.77
CA CYS A 74 1.28 4.21 11.10
C CYS A 74 1.70 5.66 11.29
N MET A 75 2.87 5.87 11.91
CA MET A 75 3.47 7.20 12.08
C MET A 75 3.72 7.95 10.77
N GLY A 76 3.70 7.27 9.63
CA GLY A 76 3.83 7.90 8.31
C GLY A 76 2.55 8.59 7.80
N LEU A 77 1.39 8.31 8.41
CA LEU A 77 0.11 8.90 8.02
C LEU A 77 0.14 10.41 8.29
N GLN A 78 0.25 10.85 9.56
CA GLN A 78 0.30 12.28 9.92
C GLN A 78 -0.73 13.13 9.15
N GLY A 79 -1.97 12.62 9.04
CA GLY A 79 -3.06 13.28 8.33
C GLY A 79 -3.05 13.18 6.81
N ARG A 80 -2.16 12.36 6.21
CA ARG A 80 -2.04 12.18 4.76
C ARG A 80 -1.62 10.74 4.38
N ILE A 81 -1.59 10.46 3.08
CA ILE A 81 -1.15 9.17 2.54
C ILE A 81 0.29 8.84 2.99
N CYS A 82 0.51 7.64 3.52
CA CYS A 82 1.83 7.19 3.98
C CYS A 82 2.61 6.48 2.85
N LYS A 83 3.91 6.26 3.07
CA LYS A 83 4.75 5.55 2.08
C LYS A 83 4.33 4.09 1.85
N HIS A 84 3.78 3.40 2.86
CA HIS A 84 3.36 2.00 2.72
C HIS A 84 2.18 1.87 1.77
N LEU A 85 1.21 2.78 1.87
CA LEU A 85 0.10 2.81 0.92
C LEU A 85 0.60 3.06 -0.51
N LEU A 86 1.59 3.94 -0.69
CA LEU A 86 2.21 4.17 -2.00
C LEU A 86 2.96 2.94 -2.52
N VAL A 87 3.66 2.20 -1.66
CA VAL A 87 4.32 0.94 -2.03
C VAL A 87 3.28 -0.08 -2.51
N LEU A 88 2.19 -0.27 -1.77
CA LEU A 88 1.11 -1.18 -2.15
C LEU A 88 0.46 -0.75 -3.48
N ALA A 89 0.10 0.53 -3.59
CA ALA A 89 -0.58 1.08 -4.75
C ALA A 89 0.26 0.99 -6.04
N LEU A 90 1.54 1.36 -5.98
CA LEU A 90 2.43 1.25 -7.12
C LEU A 90 2.72 -0.21 -7.48
N GLY A 91 2.84 -1.08 -6.48
CA GLY A 91 2.99 -2.52 -6.69
C GLY A 91 1.78 -3.14 -7.38
N ALA A 92 0.57 -2.78 -6.96
CA ALA A 92 -0.67 -3.27 -7.56
C ALA A 92 -0.80 -2.85 -9.04
N VAL A 93 -0.45 -1.60 -9.37
CA VAL A 93 -0.43 -1.15 -10.77
C VAL A 93 0.64 -1.87 -11.58
N GLN A 94 1.83 -2.05 -11.01
CA GLN A 94 2.92 -2.73 -11.69
C GLN A 94 2.57 -4.19 -12.01
N ALA A 95 1.90 -4.86 -11.08
CA ALA A 95 1.45 -6.24 -11.26
C ALA A 95 0.20 -6.37 -12.15
N GLY A 96 -0.42 -5.26 -12.55
CA GLY A 96 -1.65 -5.28 -13.35
C GLY A 96 -2.92 -5.63 -12.57
N GLU A 97 -2.87 -5.61 -11.24
CA GLU A 97 -4.01 -5.92 -10.34
C GLU A 97 -5.03 -4.77 -10.30
N ILE A 98 -4.57 -3.54 -10.55
CA ILE A 98 -5.40 -2.35 -10.69
C ILE A 98 -4.87 -1.48 -11.82
N ASP A 99 -5.75 -0.91 -12.63
CA ASP A 99 -5.32 0.00 -13.68
C ASP A 99 -4.96 1.39 -13.13
N VAL A 100 -4.18 2.13 -13.90
CA VAL A 100 -3.69 3.46 -13.53
C VAL A 100 -4.82 4.47 -13.29
N ALA A 101 -5.87 4.44 -14.11
CA ALA A 101 -6.93 5.45 -14.05
C ALA A 101 -7.81 5.26 -12.81
N THR A 102 -8.12 4.01 -12.47
CA THR A 102 -8.86 3.65 -11.25
C THR A 102 -8.07 4.08 -10.02
N LEU A 103 -6.80 3.69 -9.92
CA LEU A 103 -5.98 4.06 -8.77
C LEU A 103 -5.78 5.58 -8.64
N ASP A 104 -5.54 6.28 -9.76
CA ASP A 104 -5.41 7.75 -9.76
C ASP A 104 -6.69 8.41 -9.21
N SER A 105 -7.86 7.96 -9.63
CA SER A 105 -9.15 8.45 -9.13
C SER A 105 -9.30 8.27 -7.62
N TRP A 106 -8.92 7.09 -7.10
CA TRP A 106 -9.03 6.80 -5.67
C TRP A 106 -8.05 7.63 -4.84
N LEU A 107 -6.80 7.76 -5.29
CA LEU A 107 -5.77 8.57 -4.62
C LEU A 107 -6.11 10.06 -4.66
N ALA A 108 -6.68 10.56 -5.75
CA ALA A 108 -7.14 11.96 -5.85
C ALA A 108 -8.26 12.27 -4.85
N LYS A 109 -9.18 11.32 -4.58
CA LYS A 109 -10.19 11.44 -3.53
C LYS A 109 -9.55 11.38 -2.13
N ALA A 110 -8.63 10.43 -1.92
CA ALA A 110 -7.93 10.27 -0.65
C ALA A 110 -7.09 11.49 -0.26
N ALA A 111 -6.48 12.17 -1.23
CA ALA A 111 -5.71 13.38 -0.99
C ALA A 111 -6.54 14.54 -0.39
N ARG A 112 -7.87 14.48 -0.50
CA ARG A 112 -8.80 15.46 0.07
C ARG A 112 -9.32 15.04 1.46
N LYS A 113 -8.91 13.87 1.94
CA LYS A 113 -9.38 13.28 3.20
C LYS A 113 -8.23 13.08 4.19
N ARG A 114 -8.60 13.04 5.47
CA ARG A 114 -7.72 12.56 6.53
C ARG A 114 -7.81 11.03 6.61
N PRO A 115 -6.78 10.35 7.16
CA PRO A 115 -6.84 8.91 7.38
C PRO A 115 -8.03 8.55 8.26
N SER A 116 -8.70 7.46 7.94
CA SER A 116 -9.84 6.92 8.67
C SER A 116 -9.39 5.94 9.77
N ASP A 117 -10.21 5.76 10.79
CA ASP A 117 -10.02 4.66 11.76
C ASP A 117 -10.57 3.37 11.13
N GLU A 118 -9.66 2.55 10.60
CA GLU A 118 -9.97 1.28 9.94
C GLU A 118 -9.43 0.09 10.76
N ARG A 119 -9.50 0.19 12.10
CA ARG A 119 -8.92 -0.83 13.00
C ARG A 119 -9.53 -2.21 12.77
N GLN A 120 -10.83 -2.29 12.52
CA GLN A 120 -11.51 -3.57 12.30
C GLN A 120 -11.04 -4.21 11.00
N GLU A 121 -11.08 -3.47 9.89
CA GLU A 121 -10.66 -3.93 8.56
C GLU A 121 -9.17 -4.29 8.55
N ALA A 122 -8.36 -3.51 9.27
CA ALA A 122 -6.94 -3.81 9.43
C ALA A 122 -6.73 -5.10 10.23
N SER A 123 -7.49 -5.34 11.29
CA SER A 123 -7.44 -6.60 12.07
C SER A 123 -7.78 -7.79 11.18
N ASP A 124 -8.83 -7.70 10.38
CA ASP A 124 -9.25 -8.79 9.46
C ASP A 124 -8.14 -9.10 8.45
N THR A 125 -7.51 -8.06 7.88
CA THR A 125 -6.38 -8.21 6.95
C THR A 125 -5.16 -8.86 7.63
N ILE A 126 -4.86 -8.47 8.87
CA ILE A 126 -3.73 -9.02 9.64
C ILE A 126 -3.99 -10.50 9.98
N LEU A 127 -5.22 -10.85 10.38
CA LEU A 127 -5.60 -12.24 10.63
C LEU A 127 -5.49 -13.08 9.36
N ARG A 128 -6.03 -12.59 8.24
CA ARG A 128 -5.91 -13.23 6.92
C ARG A 128 -4.45 -13.49 6.55
N TYR A 129 -3.59 -12.50 6.77
CA TYR A 129 -2.15 -12.60 6.51
C TYR A 129 -1.47 -13.65 7.39
N ARG A 130 -1.75 -13.66 8.71
CA ARG A 130 -1.17 -14.63 9.63
C ARG A 130 -1.61 -16.06 9.33
N SER A 131 -2.87 -16.27 8.98
CA SER A 131 -3.34 -17.59 8.52
C SER A 131 -2.66 -18.03 7.23
N ALA A 132 -2.35 -17.09 6.32
CA ALA A 132 -1.56 -17.41 5.14
C ALA A 132 -0.11 -17.78 5.47
N GLU A 133 0.54 -17.05 6.38
CA GLU A 133 1.88 -17.41 6.88
C GLU A 133 1.91 -18.76 7.61
N ALA A 134 0.82 -19.11 8.30
CA ALA A 134 0.66 -20.41 8.97
C ALA A 134 0.30 -21.57 8.01
N GLY A 135 0.04 -21.28 6.72
CA GLY A 135 -0.39 -22.27 5.74
C GLY A 135 -1.85 -22.72 5.91
N GLU A 136 -2.64 -22.01 6.72
CA GLU A 136 -4.07 -22.25 6.96
C GLU A 136 -4.96 -21.65 5.86
N LEU A 137 -4.44 -20.67 5.11
CA LEU A 137 -5.13 -19.99 4.02
C LEU A 137 -4.22 -19.88 2.79
N ASP A 138 -4.69 -20.28 1.61
CA ASP A 138 -3.97 -20.04 0.35
C ASP A 138 -4.20 -18.59 -0.12
N TRP A 139 -3.47 -17.64 0.47
CA TRP A 139 -3.36 -16.28 -0.03
C TRP A 139 -1.92 -16.04 -0.43
N ARG A 140 -1.66 -15.93 -1.73
CA ARG A 140 -0.30 -15.81 -2.26
C ARG A 140 0.08 -14.34 -2.45
N PRO A 141 1.33 -13.96 -2.17
CA PRO A 141 1.78 -12.61 -2.45
C PRO A 141 1.95 -12.39 -3.94
N THR A 142 1.62 -11.19 -4.37
CA THR A 142 2.05 -10.63 -5.65
C THR A 142 3.48 -10.13 -5.48
N GLU A 143 4.36 -10.51 -6.40
CA GLU A 143 5.77 -10.19 -6.32
C GLU A 143 6.12 -8.97 -7.17
N THR A 144 6.93 -8.07 -6.62
CA THR A 144 7.53 -6.99 -7.40
C THR A 144 9.05 -7.01 -7.26
N THR A 145 9.74 -6.54 -8.29
CA THR A 145 11.19 -6.52 -8.37
C THR A 145 11.72 -5.09 -8.47
N PRO A 146 12.95 -4.80 -8.00
CA PRO A 146 13.55 -3.49 -8.17
C PRO A 146 13.56 -2.96 -9.61
N GLU A 147 13.80 -3.84 -10.57
CA GLU A 147 13.91 -3.54 -12.00
C GLU A 147 12.63 -2.93 -12.56
N ASP A 148 11.48 -3.33 -12.03
CA ASP A 148 10.16 -2.78 -12.37
C ASP A 148 10.10 -1.25 -12.17
N PHE A 149 10.93 -0.72 -11.26
CA PHE A 149 10.87 0.66 -10.83
C PHE A 149 12.07 1.51 -11.25
N TYR A 150 13.14 0.94 -11.80
CA TYR A 150 14.37 1.68 -12.11
C TYR A 150 14.18 2.85 -13.07
N ALA A 151 13.20 2.75 -13.98
CA ALA A 151 12.86 3.82 -14.92
C ALA A 151 12.18 5.06 -14.29
N TYR A 152 11.87 5.04 -12.98
CA TYR A 152 10.96 6.01 -12.33
C TYR A 152 11.54 6.79 -11.14
#